data_AF-A0A5B9QHS7-F1
#
_entry.id   AF-A0A5B9QHS7-F1
#
_cell.length_a   1.000
_cell.length_b   1.000
_cell.length_c   1.000
_cell.angle_alpha   90.00
_cell.angle_beta   90.00
_cell.angle_gamma   90.00
#
_symmetry.space_group_name_H-M   'P 1'
#
loop_
_entity.id
_entity.type
_entity.pdbx_description
1 polymer ?
#
loop_
_entity_poly.entity_id
_entity_poly.type
_entity_poly.pdbx_seq_one_letter_code
_entity_poly.pdbx_strand_id
1 'polypeptide(L)'
;MQRFSFVWVISWFCSVPTLGHAATLHTDDFQLDLSGWTTGGASVSYETTGGPAGVDDAFLRLESGFQNYATFNSNPAWTGDFTAVDAAMVTADMMAAVGSAALSMRLVLFGPGVSPSTSSRWTSTVAVDVPADGIWRNYSFPLMESDLTRVLGTDTYQNLMSDVLRVMLRHDSGTPSAGGEPVDGDLGIDNITLSNSSLAGDFNNDGLVDGADFLVWQRGDSRDSLGSEDLVDWQINYGLPLGGGPVIAVPEPATIYFLVAVPLFFRRRLGRR
;
A
#
# COMPACT_ATOMS: atom_id res chain seq x y z
N MET A 1 44.56 -22.18 59.19
CA MET A 1 44.45 -21.30 58.00
C MET A 1 43.58 -22.01 56.96
N GLN A 2 42.26 -21.80 56.97
CA GLN A 2 41.36 -22.31 55.93
C GLN A 2 41.28 -21.28 54.80
N ARG A 3 41.56 -21.72 53.57
CA ARG A 3 41.45 -20.89 52.36
C ARG A 3 40.03 -21.00 51.82
N PHE A 4 39.30 -19.90 51.80
CA PHE A 4 38.02 -19.79 51.09
C PHE A 4 38.29 -19.41 49.63
N SER A 5 37.92 -20.28 48.70
CA SER A 5 37.92 -20.00 47.27
C SER A 5 36.59 -19.37 46.89
N PHE A 6 36.60 -18.10 46.48
CA PHE A 6 35.46 -17.44 45.87
C PHE A 6 35.36 -17.85 44.40
N VAL A 7 34.29 -18.55 44.04
CA VAL A 7 33.93 -18.82 42.65
C VAL A 7 33.08 -17.64 42.17
N TRP A 8 33.62 -16.85 41.26
CA TRP A 8 32.87 -15.80 40.56
C TRP A 8 32.00 -16.46 39.49
N VAL A 9 30.69 -16.55 39.73
CA VAL A 9 29.73 -16.91 38.70
C VAL A 9 29.42 -15.64 37.91
N ILE A 10 30.04 -15.51 36.74
CA ILE A 10 29.68 -14.47 35.77
C ILE A 10 28.44 -14.97 35.04
N SER A 11 27.26 -14.57 35.49
CA SER A 11 26.01 -14.80 34.78
C SER A 11 25.98 -13.91 33.53
N TRP A 12 26.29 -14.49 32.38
CA TRP A 12 25.96 -13.90 31.08
C TRP A 12 24.44 -13.97 30.90
N PHE A 13 23.76 -12.84 31.11
CA PHE A 13 22.40 -12.68 30.61
C PHE A 13 22.50 -12.51 29.09
N CYS A 14 22.31 -13.61 28.36
CA CYS A 14 22.03 -13.54 26.93
C CYS A 14 20.61 -12.99 26.79
N SER A 15 20.45 -11.70 26.54
CA SER A 15 19.16 -11.11 26.20
C SER A 15 18.77 -11.67 24.83
N VAL A 16 17.87 -12.66 24.83
CA VAL A 16 17.23 -13.08 23.59
C VAL A 16 16.36 -11.90 23.15
N PRO A 17 16.54 -11.32 21.96
CA PRO A 17 15.61 -10.33 21.46
C PRO A 17 14.22 -10.98 21.42
N THR A 18 13.24 -10.34 22.06
CA THR A 18 11.85 -10.76 21.95
C THR A 18 11.42 -10.53 20.51
N LEU A 19 11.20 -11.61 19.77
CA LEU A 19 10.60 -11.52 18.44
C LEU A 19 9.19 -10.93 18.57
N GLY A 20 8.80 -10.09 17.61
CA GLY A 20 7.43 -9.64 17.48
C GLY A 20 6.45 -10.82 17.36
N HIS A 21 5.18 -10.59 17.68
CA HIS A 21 4.16 -11.59 17.38
C HIS A 21 4.03 -11.74 15.86
N ALA A 22 3.60 -12.91 15.36
CA ALA A 22 3.39 -13.08 13.92
C ALA A 22 2.29 -12.12 13.43
N ALA A 23 2.59 -11.34 12.38
CA ALA A 23 1.58 -10.53 11.71
C ALA A 23 0.63 -11.42 10.88
N THR A 24 -0.46 -10.82 10.39
CA THR A 24 -1.38 -11.44 9.43
C THR A 24 -1.66 -10.45 8.30
N LEU A 25 -1.77 -10.93 7.07
CA LEU A 25 -2.40 -10.13 6.01
C LEU A 25 -3.84 -9.85 6.42
N HIS A 26 -4.27 -8.60 6.27
CA HIS A 26 -5.48 -8.10 6.92
C HIS A 26 -6.09 -6.95 6.11
N THR A 27 -7.41 -6.86 6.13
CA THR A 27 -8.18 -5.76 5.56
C THR A 27 -9.15 -5.25 6.60
N ASP A 28 -9.19 -3.94 6.79
CA ASP A 28 -10.28 -3.25 7.49
C ASP A 28 -11.15 -2.53 6.46
N ASP A 29 -12.37 -3.05 6.26
CA ASP A 29 -13.43 -2.54 5.39
C ASP A 29 -14.49 -1.72 6.15
N PHE A 30 -14.28 -1.54 7.47
CA PHE A 30 -15.13 -0.77 8.36
C PHE A 30 -16.64 -1.07 8.24
N GLN A 31 -17.05 -2.30 7.95
CA GLN A 31 -18.48 -2.59 7.77
C GLN A 31 -19.24 -2.76 9.10
N LEU A 32 -18.51 -2.83 10.22
CA LEU A 32 -19.07 -3.06 11.56
C LEU A 32 -18.69 -1.96 12.56
N ASP A 33 -17.41 -1.58 12.59
CA ASP A 33 -16.86 -0.58 13.49
C ASP A 33 -15.55 0.00 12.91
N LEU A 34 -14.80 0.74 13.72
CA LEU A 34 -13.52 1.36 13.33
C LEU A 34 -12.32 0.40 13.40
N SER A 35 -12.48 -0.88 13.70
CA SER A 35 -11.42 -1.89 13.81
C SER A 35 -10.23 -1.50 14.72
N GLY A 36 -10.49 -0.61 15.69
CA GLY A 36 -9.46 -0.06 16.59
C GLY A 36 -8.59 1.05 16.01
N TRP A 37 -8.89 1.52 14.80
CA TRP A 37 -8.31 2.76 14.27
C TRP A 37 -8.73 3.94 15.13
N THR A 38 -7.73 4.74 15.50
CA THR A 38 -7.90 5.91 16.35
C THR A 38 -6.97 7.03 15.91
N THR A 39 -7.01 8.16 16.59
CA THR A 39 -6.32 9.38 16.13
C THR A 39 -5.34 9.94 17.17
N GLY A 40 -4.33 10.66 16.67
CA GLY A 40 -3.32 11.37 17.45
C GLY A 40 -3.43 12.90 17.38
N GLY A 41 -4.57 13.45 16.97
CA GLY A 41 -4.77 14.91 16.85
C GLY A 41 -6.03 15.35 16.11
N ALA A 42 -6.58 14.50 15.23
CA ALA A 42 -7.85 14.72 14.55
C ALA A 42 -9.01 14.12 15.35
N SER A 43 -10.22 14.11 14.78
CA SER A 43 -11.37 13.33 15.23
C SER A 43 -11.60 12.19 14.25
N VAL A 44 -11.92 11.01 14.77
CA VAL A 44 -12.28 9.84 13.95
C VAL A 44 -13.74 9.48 14.21
N SER A 45 -14.52 9.29 13.15
CA SER A 45 -15.90 8.83 13.21
C SER A 45 -16.15 7.65 12.27
N TYR A 46 -17.17 6.89 12.60
CA TYR A 46 -17.69 5.80 11.79
C TYR A 46 -18.89 6.30 11.00
N GLU A 47 -18.78 6.33 9.68
CA GLU A 47 -19.86 6.73 8.78
C GLU A 47 -20.48 5.47 8.17
N THR A 48 -21.81 5.35 8.23
CA THR A 48 -22.52 4.12 7.82
C THR A 48 -22.82 4.03 6.32
N THR A 49 -22.47 5.05 5.55
CA THR A 49 -22.88 5.20 4.14
C THR A 49 -21.96 6.15 3.41
N GLY A 50 -21.75 5.95 2.11
CA GLY A 50 -20.98 6.85 1.26
C GLY A 50 -19.54 6.41 1.04
N GLY A 51 -19.19 5.19 1.45
CA GLY A 51 -17.91 4.55 1.13
C GLY A 51 -17.72 4.31 -0.38
N PRO A 52 -16.57 3.74 -0.78
CA PRO A 52 -16.22 3.44 -2.17
C PRO A 52 -17.30 2.67 -2.97
N ALA A 53 -18.01 1.74 -2.34
CA ALA A 53 -19.11 0.96 -2.92
C ALA A 53 -20.48 1.66 -2.84
N GLY A 54 -20.56 2.84 -2.20
CA GLY A 54 -21.70 3.75 -2.25
C GLY A 54 -22.58 3.75 -1.00
N VAL A 55 -23.90 3.70 -1.19
CA VAL A 55 -24.89 4.06 -0.14
C VAL A 55 -24.97 3.04 1.01
N ASP A 56 -24.58 1.79 0.81
CA ASP A 56 -24.59 0.78 1.87
C ASP A 56 -23.17 0.38 2.29
N ASP A 57 -22.23 1.31 2.10
CA ASP A 57 -20.82 1.10 2.38
C ASP A 57 -20.34 2.06 3.47
N ALA A 58 -19.94 1.48 4.60
CA ALA A 58 -19.45 2.21 5.75
C ALA A 58 -17.96 2.48 5.63
N PHE A 59 -17.48 3.58 6.21
CA PHE A 59 -16.08 3.96 6.15
C PHE A 59 -15.63 4.72 7.39
N LEU A 60 -14.31 4.83 7.56
CA LEU A 60 -13.69 5.65 8.58
C LEU A 60 -13.57 7.09 8.09
N ARG A 61 -14.15 8.04 8.81
CA ARG A 61 -13.96 9.47 8.52
C ARG A 61 -12.99 10.09 9.52
N LEU A 62 -12.03 10.84 9.00
CA LEU A 62 -11.08 11.62 9.75
C LEU A 62 -11.39 13.10 9.52
N GLU A 63 -11.48 13.90 10.59
CA GLU A 63 -11.78 15.33 10.51
C GLU A 63 -10.86 16.12 11.45
N SER A 64 -10.36 17.27 11.01
CA SER A 64 -9.65 18.19 11.90
C SER A 64 -9.69 19.61 11.35
N GLY A 65 -9.86 20.60 12.24
CA GLY A 65 -9.75 22.02 11.90
C GLY A 65 -8.39 22.62 12.28
N PHE A 66 -7.28 22.16 11.66
CA PHE A 66 -5.87 22.54 11.92
C PHE A 66 -5.15 21.80 13.05
N GLN A 67 -5.15 20.47 13.05
CA GLN A 67 -4.32 19.64 13.93
C GLN A 67 -3.48 18.66 13.13
N ASN A 68 -2.55 17.96 13.80
CA ASN A 68 -1.85 16.83 13.20
C ASN A 68 -2.87 15.80 12.70
N TYR A 69 -2.92 15.65 11.37
CA TYR A 69 -3.97 14.92 10.70
C TYR A 69 -3.52 13.48 10.46
N ALA A 70 -3.91 12.58 11.37
CA ALA A 70 -3.49 11.19 11.35
C ALA A 70 -4.52 10.25 11.96
N THR A 71 -4.58 9.04 11.41
CA THR A 71 -5.21 7.87 12.03
C THR A 71 -4.20 6.74 12.15
N PHE A 72 -4.30 5.92 13.19
CA PHE A 72 -3.36 4.83 13.43
C PHE A 72 -4.04 3.63 14.09
N ASN A 73 -3.39 2.46 13.92
CA ASN A 73 -3.76 1.22 14.57
C ASN A 73 -2.53 0.58 15.23
N SER A 74 -2.72 0.05 16.44
CA SER A 74 -1.68 -0.65 17.21
C SER A 74 -2.18 -2.00 17.75
N ASN A 75 -3.31 -2.48 17.20
CA ASN A 75 -3.84 -3.79 17.52
C ASN A 75 -3.05 -4.88 16.79
N PRO A 76 -3.07 -6.13 17.29
CA PRO A 76 -2.37 -7.27 16.67
C PRO A 76 -2.62 -7.50 15.18
N ALA A 77 -3.76 -7.06 14.63
CA ALA A 77 -4.06 -7.15 13.20
C ALA A 77 -3.12 -6.30 12.33
N TRP A 78 -2.53 -5.23 12.90
CA TRP A 78 -1.67 -4.25 12.21
C TRP A 78 -0.26 -4.17 12.79
N THR A 79 0.11 -5.09 13.68
CA THR A 79 1.40 -5.08 14.38
C THR A 79 2.03 -6.46 14.38
N GLY A 80 3.35 -6.52 14.50
CA GLY A 80 4.10 -7.77 14.58
C GLY A 80 5.12 -7.91 13.46
N ASP A 81 5.54 -9.14 13.22
CA ASP A 81 6.56 -9.50 12.23
C ASP A 81 5.98 -9.47 10.81
N PHE A 82 6.20 -8.36 10.11
CA PHE A 82 5.80 -8.17 8.72
C PHE A 82 6.66 -9.00 7.75
N THR A 83 7.86 -9.40 8.16
CA THR A 83 8.70 -10.31 7.37
C THR A 83 8.16 -11.74 7.36
N ALA A 84 7.45 -12.15 8.41
CA ALA A 84 6.84 -13.49 8.49
C ALA A 84 5.66 -13.68 7.51
N VAL A 85 5.10 -12.59 6.97
CA VAL A 85 3.99 -12.62 6.01
C VAL A 85 4.38 -12.05 4.65
N ASP A 86 5.68 -11.80 4.42
CA ASP A 86 6.20 -11.16 3.20
C ASP A 86 5.47 -9.85 2.85
N ALA A 87 5.12 -9.04 3.85
CA ALA A 87 4.37 -7.80 3.62
C ALA A 87 5.12 -6.88 2.66
N ALA A 88 4.42 -6.45 1.61
CA ALA A 88 4.99 -5.68 0.50
C ALA A 88 4.32 -4.33 0.32
N MET A 89 3.04 -4.20 0.69
CA MET A 89 2.26 -2.99 0.43
C MET A 89 1.17 -2.80 1.48
N VAL A 90 0.86 -1.53 1.78
CA VAL A 90 -0.41 -1.13 2.37
C VAL A 90 -1.20 -0.37 1.31
N THR A 91 -2.45 -0.77 1.06
CA THR A 91 -3.37 -0.01 0.20
C THR A 91 -4.53 0.55 1.02
N ALA A 92 -5.15 1.61 0.54
CA ALA A 92 -6.38 2.15 1.13
C ALA A 92 -7.18 2.93 0.08
N ASP A 93 -8.50 2.78 0.11
CA ASP A 93 -9.39 3.70 -0.55
C ASP A 93 -9.45 5.00 0.25
N MET A 94 -9.24 6.13 -0.40
CA MET A 94 -9.31 7.44 0.24
C MET A 94 -10.04 8.47 -0.62
N MET A 95 -10.76 9.37 0.06
CA MET A 95 -11.50 10.47 -0.55
C MET A 95 -11.45 11.70 0.35
N ALA A 96 -10.85 12.80 -0.14
CA ALA A 96 -10.96 14.09 0.54
C ALA A 96 -12.25 14.80 0.10
N ALA A 97 -13.04 15.25 1.07
CA ALA A 97 -14.36 15.84 0.81
C ALA A 97 -14.26 17.13 0.00
N VAL A 98 -15.29 17.41 -0.82
CA VAL A 98 -15.39 18.69 -1.54
C VAL A 98 -15.42 19.84 -0.54
N GLY A 99 -14.52 20.81 -0.71
CA GLY A 99 -14.39 21.95 0.19
C GLY A 99 -13.39 21.74 1.34
N SER A 100 -12.81 20.55 1.45
CA SER A 100 -11.64 20.28 2.30
C SER A 100 -10.34 20.79 1.65
N ALA A 101 -9.23 20.75 2.39
CA ALA A 101 -7.91 20.84 1.79
C ALA A 101 -7.55 19.55 1.02
N ALA A 102 -6.78 19.67 -0.07
CA ALA A 102 -6.12 18.51 -0.66
C ALA A 102 -5.08 17.96 0.34
N LEU A 103 -4.93 16.64 0.39
CA LEU A 103 -4.13 15.97 1.42
C LEU A 103 -3.00 15.17 0.80
N SER A 104 -1.76 15.47 1.16
CA SER A 104 -0.61 14.61 0.88
C SER A 104 -0.47 13.58 2.01
N MET A 105 -0.88 12.35 1.76
CA MET A 105 -0.93 11.26 2.74
C MET A 105 0.34 10.41 2.68
N ARG A 106 0.78 9.95 3.86
CA ARG A 106 1.92 9.06 4.03
C ARG A 106 1.56 7.91 4.95
N LEU A 107 2.13 6.74 4.65
CA LEU A 107 2.22 5.65 5.61
C LEU A 107 3.34 5.96 6.61
N VAL A 108 3.12 5.63 7.87
CA VAL A 108 4.09 5.74 8.95
C VAL A 108 4.09 4.44 9.74
N LEU A 109 5.27 3.81 9.84
CA LEU A 109 5.51 2.62 10.64
C LEU A 109 6.33 2.97 11.88
N PHE A 110 5.95 2.36 13.00
CA PHE A 110 6.65 2.50 14.27
C PHE A 110 7.32 1.17 14.59
N GLY A 111 8.63 1.21 14.85
CA GLY A 111 9.39 0.04 15.30
C GLY A 111 9.74 0.16 16.78
N PRO A 112 10.31 -0.91 17.37
CA PRO A 112 10.75 -0.94 18.76
C PRO A 112 11.89 0.06 19.03
N GLY A 113 12.71 0.36 18.01
CA GLY A 113 13.94 1.11 18.18
C GLY A 113 14.99 0.37 18.99
N VAL A 114 16.05 1.07 19.38
CA VAL A 114 17.17 0.47 20.13
C VAL A 114 16.85 0.15 21.60
N SER A 115 15.66 0.53 22.06
CA SER A 115 15.12 0.27 23.40
C SER A 115 13.59 0.41 23.35
N PRO A 116 12.82 -0.36 24.14
CA PRO A 116 11.35 -0.25 24.21
C PRO A 116 10.82 1.15 24.55
N SER A 117 11.67 2.01 25.13
CA SER A 117 11.37 3.41 25.45
C SER A 117 11.60 4.41 24.30
N THR A 118 12.14 3.96 23.17
CA THR A 118 12.50 4.80 22.02
C THR A 118 11.98 4.19 20.72
N SER A 119 10.69 4.35 20.43
CA SER A 119 10.15 3.86 19.16
C SER A 119 10.78 4.59 17.96
N SER A 120 11.32 3.83 17.01
CA SER A 120 11.76 4.37 15.72
C SER A 120 10.57 4.67 14.84
N ARG A 121 10.71 5.67 13.96
CA ARG A 121 9.66 6.06 13.03
C ARG A 121 10.21 6.09 11.62
N TRP A 122 9.51 5.37 10.75
CA TRP A 122 9.73 5.35 9.32
C TRP A 122 8.45 5.81 8.63
N THR A 123 8.57 6.55 7.55
CA THR A 123 7.42 7.01 6.78
C THR A 123 7.71 6.87 5.30
N SER A 124 6.68 6.71 4.48
CA SER A 124 6.86 6.64 3.03
C SER A 124 7.68 7.84 2.53
N THR A 125 8.65 7.58 1.67
CA THR A 125 9.53 8.59 1.08
C THR A 125 8.74 9.52 0.17
N VAL A 126 7.79 8.96 -0.58
CA VAL A 126 6.84 9.70 -1.42
C VAL A 126 5.47 9.74 -0.73
N ALA A 127 4.83 10.91 -0.74
CA ALA A 127 3.44 11.06 -0.31
C ALA A 127 2.51 10.79 -1.49
N VAL A 128 1.31 10.29 -1.21
CA VAL A 128 0.23 10.20 -2.20
C VAL A 128 -0.69 11.41 -2.05
N ASP A 129 -0.99 12.08 -3.16
CA ASP A 129 -1.84 13.27 -3.15
C ASP A 129 -3.31 12.87 -3.35
N VAL A 130 -4.14 13.16 -2.34
CA VAL A 130 -5.58 12.96 -2.34
C VAL A 130 -6.26 14.30 -2.63
N PRO A 131 -6.82 14.51 -3.84
CA PRO A 131 -7.49 15.76 -4.17
C PRO A 131 -8.83 15.88 -3.43
N ALA A 132 -9.19 17.10 -3.04
CA ALA A 132 -10.46 17.43 -2.40
C ALA A 132 -11.62 17.54 -3.41
N ASP A 133 -11.75 16.53 -4.27
CA ASP A 133 -12.76 16.45 -5.34
C ASP A 133 -13.93 15.54 -5.01
N GLY A 134 -13.94 14.92 -3.83
CA GLY A 134 -15.01 14.05 -3.37
C GLY A 134 -15.04 12.67 -4.05
N ILE A 135 -13.95 12.27 -4.71
CA ILE A 135 -13.88 11.01 -5.46
C ILE A 135 -12.99 9.99 -4.73
N TRP A 136 -13.54 8.80 -4.46
CA TRP A 136 -12.81 7.65 -3.94
C TRP A 136 -11.82 7.10 -4.95
N ARG A 137 -10.60 6.84 -4.49
CA ARG A 137 -9.53 6.18 -5.25
C ARG A 137 -8.75 5.26 -4.32
N ASN A 138 -8.19 4.20 -4.87
CA ASN A 138 -7.26 3.34 -4.16
C ASN A 138 -5.84 3.92 -4.26
N TYR A 139 -5.13 3.99 -3.14
CA TYR A 139 -3.76 4.47 -3.05
C TYR A 139 -2.85 3.40 -2.45
N SER A 140 -1.62 3.36 -2.95
CA SER A 140 -0.62 2.35 -2.60
C SER A 140 0.53 2.96 -1.81
N PHE A 141 0.94 2.28 -0.75
CA PHE A 141 2.12 2.59 0.05
C PHE A 141 3.05 1.37 0.05
N PRO A 142 4.06 1.35 -0.84
CA PRO A 142 5.06 0.31 -0.86
C PRO A 142 5.84 0.25 0.47
N LEU A 143 6.23 -0.96 0.87
CA LEU A 143 6.91 -1.21 2.13
C LEU A 143 8.41 -1.50 1.97
N MET A 144 8.99 -1.41 0.76
CA MET A 144 10.41 -1.68 0.57
C MET A 144 11.28 -0.65 1.29
N GLU A 145 12.53 -1.00 1.60
CA GLU A 145 13.45 -0.10 2.32
C GLU A 145 13.68 1.22 1.55
N SER A 146 13.73 1.19 0.22
CA SER A 146 13.87 2.40 -0.63
C SER A 146 12.66 3.33 -0.55
N ASP A 147 11.48 2.77 -0.27
CA ASP A 147 10.22 3.51 -0.24
C ASP A 147 9.94 4.11 1.14
N LEU A 148 10.78 3.83 2.13
CA LEU A 148 10.65 4.32 3.49
C LEU A 148 11.85 5.19 3.89
N THR A 149 11.56 6.37 4.42
CA THR A 149 12.55 7.25 5.04
C THR A 149 12.49 7.11 6.56
N ARG A 150 13.62 6.77 7.19
CA ARG A 150 13.75 6.83 8.66
C ARG A 150 13.81 8.28 9.12
N VAL A 151 12.78 8.70 9.83
CA VAL A 151 12.61 10.09 10.30
C VAL A 151 12.87 10.26 11.80
N LEU A 152 12.85 9.16 12.57
CA LEU A 152 13.18 9.18 13.99
C LEU A 152 13.84 7.87 14.43
N GLY A 153 14.84 7.98 15.31
CA GLY A 153 15.56 6.84 15.86
C GLY A 153 16.69 6.34 14.95
N THR A 154 17.36 5.28 15.40
CA THR A 154 18.56 4.71 14.76
C THR A 154 18.36 3.26 14.33
N ASP A 155 17.12 2.78 14.36
CA ASP A 155 16.81 1.38 14.06
C ASP A 155 17.02 1.04 12.59
N THR A 156 17.26 -0.24 12.28
CA THR A 156 17.38 -0.71 10.90
C THR A 156 16.00 -1.00 10.30
N TYR A 157 15.92 -1.07 8.97
CA TYR A 157 14.72 -1.51 8.28
C TYR A 157 14.33 -2.95 8.69
N GLN A 158 15.32 -3.84 8.82
CA GLN A 158 15.09 -5.23 9.21
C GLN A 158 14.47 -5.33 10.61
N ASN A 159 14.94 -4.51 11.56
CA ASN A 159 14.36 -4.48 12.91
C ASN A 159 12.93 -3.92 12.90
N LEU A 160 12.67 -2.86 12.13
CA LEU A 160 11.33 -2.31 11.94
C LEU A 160 10.36 -3.39 11.45
N MET A 161 10.72 -4.08 10.36
CA MET A 161 9.81 -5.04 9.72
C MET A 161 9.65 -6.33 10.53
N SER A 162 10.61 -6.68 11.39
CA SER A 162 10.49 -7.84 12.29
C SER A 162 9.58 -7.62 13.50
N ASP A 163 9.22 -6.37 13.81
CA ASP A 163 8.34 -6.02 14.93
C ASP A 163 7.70 -4.63 14.73
N VAL A 164 6.73 -4.54 13.81
CA VAL A 164 5.96 -3.31 13.61
C VAL A 164 5.04 -3.10 14.81
N LEU A 165 5.20 -2.00 15.54
CA LEU A 165 4.42 -1.68 16.74
C LEU A 165 3.18 -0.82 16.48
N ARG A 166 3.13 -0.15 15.32
CA ARG A 166 1.99 0.67 14.89
C ARG A 166 2.08 0.99 13.41
N VAL A 167 0.92 0.97 12.76
CA VAL A 167 0.69 1.50 11.42
C VAL A 167 -0.12 2.79 11.53
N MET A 168 0.24 3.80 10.76
CA MET A 168 -0.41 5.11 10.77
C MET A 168 -0.50 5.67 9.35
N LEU A 169 -1.63 6.28 9.01
CA LEU A 169 -1.79 7.14 7.84
C LEU A 169 -1.82 8.59 8.32
N ARG A 170 -1.04 9.46 7.68
CA ARG A 170 -0.81 10.83 8.14
C ARG A 170 -0.64 11.82 6.99
N HIS A 171 -1.17 13.03 7.15
CA HIS A 171 -0.84 14.16 6.30
C HIS A 171 0.57 14.72 6.57
N ASP A 172 1.37 14.86 5.51
CA ASP A 172 2.71 15.44 5.56
C ASP A 172 3.15 15.82 4.14
N SER A 173 2.93 17.09 3.77
CA SER A 173 3.14 17.60 2.40
C SER A 173 4.59 17.94 2.08
N GLY A 174 5.42 18.12 3.11
CA GLY A 174 6.82 18.44 2.98
C GLY A 174 7.73 17.23 2.74
N THR A 175 9.01 17.43 3.01
CA THR A 175 9.98 16.34 3.10
C THR A 175 9.58 15.37 4.21
N PRO A 176 9.75 14.04 4.04
CA PRO A 176 9.43 13.05 5.07
C PRO A 176 9.94 13.47 6.45
N SER A 177 9.02 13.58 7.41
CA SER A 177 9.34 14.16 8.71
C SER A 177 8.84 13.30 9.88
N ALA A 178 9.42 13.51 11.07
CA ALA A 178 8.96 12.78 12.25
C ALA A 178 7.59 13.28 12.71
N GLY A 179 7.30 14.59 12.62
CA GLY A 179 6.01 15.18 12.99
C GLY A 179 5.26 15.60 11.75
N GLY A 180 4.00 15.14 11.59
CA GLY A 180 3.18 15.55 10.45
C GLY A 180 2.83 17.04 10.49
N GLU A 181 2.07 17.48 9.50
CA GLU A 181 1.71 18.89 9.35
C GLU A 181 0.24 19.12 9.73
N PRO A 182 -0.10 20.26 10.36
CA PRO A 182 -1.49 20.62 10.61
C PRO A 182 -2.22 20.94 9.32
N VAL A 183 -3.45 20.44 9.19
CA VAL A 183 -4.32 20.75 8.05
C VAL A 183 -5.79 20.79 8.47
N ASP A 184 -6.58 21.64 7.82
CA ASP A 184 -8.04 21.61 7.88
C ASP A 184 -8.54 20.57 6.87
N GLY A 185 -8.80 19.36 7.35
CA GLY A 185 -8.98 18.17 6.54
C GLY A 185 -10.28 17.43 6.88
N ASP A 186 -10.87 16.82 5.86
CA ASP A 186 -12.00 15.90 5.94
C ASP A 186 -11.76 14.78 4.92
N LEU A 187 -11.46 13.59 5.43
CA LEU A 187 -10.98 12.44 4.67
C LEU A 187 -11.80 11.20 5.03
N GLY A 188 -12.44 10.60 4.03
CA GLY A 188 -12.88 9.23 4.10
C GLY A 188 -11.73 8.27 3.81
N ILE A 189 -11.64 7.20 4.59
CA ILE A 189 -10.68 6.10 4.43
C ILE A 189 -11.45 4.79 4.54
N ASP A 190 -11.19 3.88 3.61
CA ASP A 190 -11.79 2.55 3.60
C ASP A 190 -10.84 1.48 3.01
N ASN A 191 -11.18 0.20 3.18
CA ASN A 191 -10.50 -0.97 2.64
C ASN A 191 -8.98 -0.96 2.89
N ILE A 192 -8.55 -0.53 4.08
CA ILE A 192 -7.13 -0.47 4.43
C ILE A 192 -6.61 -1.89 4.48
N THR A 193 -5.68 -2.23 3.59
CA THR A 193 -5.24 -3.61 3.37
C THR A 193 -3.73 -3.73 3.49
N LEU A 194 -3.26 -4.63 4.34
CA LEU A 194 -1.88 -5.11 4.35
C LEU A 194 -1.77 -6.34 3.44
N SER A 195 -0.97 -6.24 2.39
CA SER A 195 -0.78 -7.33 1.42
C SER A 195 0.69 -7.71 1.27
N ASN A 196 0.92 -8.95 0.84
CA ASN A 196 2.23 -9.45 0.43
C ASN A 196 2.48 -9.33 -1.08
N SER A 197 1.58 -8.65 -1.79
CA SER A 197 1.64 -8.45 -3.22
C SER A 197 1.76 -6.97 -3.51
N SER A 198 2.99 -6.48 -3.67
CA SER A 198 3.22 -5.45 -4.68
C SER A 198 3.01 -6.14 -6.02
N LEU A 199 2.12 -5.65 -6.88
CA LEU A 199 1.87 -6.31 -8.16
C LEU A 199 3.19 -6.36 -8.94
N ALA A 200 3.77 -7.55 -9.09
CA ALA A 200 5.09 -7.68 -9.71
C ALA A 200 5.02 -7.13 -11.13
N GLY A 201 5.87 -6.16 -11.48
CA GLY A 201 5.76 -5.45 -12.76
C GLY A 201 5.00 -4.13 -12.73
N ASP A 202 4.29 -3.80 -11.64
CA ASP A 202 3.74 -2.46 -11.36
C ASP A 202 4.88 -1.60 -10.80
N PHE A 203 5.57 -0.90 -11.70
CA PHE A 203 6.74 -0.11 -11.40
C PHE A 203 6.41 1.34 -11.06
N ASN A 204 5.25 1.84 -11.49
CA ASN A 204 4.79 3.16 -11.12
C ASN A 204 3.90 3.16 -9.85
N ASN A 205 3.58 1.98 -9.32
CA ASN A 205 2.72 1.72 -8.15
C ASN A 205 1.29 2.26 -8.31
N ASP A 206 0.76 2.32 -9.54
CA ASP A 206 -0.61 2.77 -9.81
C ASP A 206 -1.65 1.65 -9.68
N GLY A 207 -1.21 0.44 -9.35
CA GLY A 207 -2.04 -0.73 -9.12
C GLY A 207 -2.38 -1.51 -10.38
N LEU A 208 -1.78 -1.15 -11.52
CA LEU A 208 -1.87 -1.87 -12.79
C LEU A 208 -0.46 -2.29 -13.22
N VAL A 209 -0.36 -3.37 -14.01
CA VAL A 209 0.85 -3.62 -14.81
C VAL A 209 0.53 -3.29 -16.25
N ASP A 210 0.97 -2.13 -16.72
CA ASP A 210 0.67 -1.64 -18.06
C ASP A 210 1.87 -0.96 -18.75
N GLY A 211 1.61 -0.27 -19.85
CA GLY A 211 2.67 0.39 -20.62
C GLY A 211 3.40 1.51 -19.86
N ALA A 212 2.77 2.12 -18.86
CA ALA A 212 3.39 3.12 -18.00
C ALA A 212 4.49 2.51 -17.15
N ASP A 213 4.29 1.30 -16.61
CA ASP A 213 5.31 0.57 -15.88
C ASP A 213 6.49 0.20 -16.77
N PHE A 214 6.22 -0.25 -17.99
CA PHE A 214 7.27 -0.53 -18.95
C PHE A 214 8.15 0.69 -19.20
N LEU A 215 7.56 1.89 -19.24
CA LEU A 215 8.31 3.14 -19.38
C LEU A 215 9.13 3.47 -18.13
N VAL A 216 8.66 3.13 -16.92
CA VAL A 216 9.45 3.23 -15.68
C VAL A 216 10.67 2.31 -15.76
N TRP A 217 10.46 1.03 -16.13
CA TRP A 217 11.56 0.08 -16.32
C TRP A 217 12.55 0.56 -17.39
N GLN A 218 12.09 1.04 -18.55
CA GLN A 218 12.97 1.52 -19.63
C GLN A 218 13.86 2.71 -19.23
N ARG A 219 13.43 3.52 -18.25
CA ARG A 219 14.24 4.61 -17.71
C ARG A 219 15.24 4.14 -16.65
N GLY A 220 15.16 2.88 -16.25
CA GLY A 220 15.96 2.30 -15.17
C GLY A 220 15.46 2.70 -13.78
N ASP A 221 14.20 3.11 -13.68
CA ASP A 221 13.56 3.56 -12.44
C ASP A 221 12.83 2.40 -11.71
N SER A 222 12.95 1.16 -12.21
CA SER A 222 12.44 -0.06 -11.55
C SER A 222 13.40 -0.58 -10.47
N ARG A 223 12.93 -1.55 -9.66
CA ARG A 223 13.65 -2.12 -8.49
C ARG A 223 15.08 -2.55 -8.82
N ASP A 224 15.25 -3.29 -9.90
CA ASP A 224 16.53 -3.64 -10.49
C ASP A 224 16.67 -2.87 -11.80
N SER A 225 17.31 -1.69 -11.74
CA SER A 225 17.48 -0.78 -12.89
C SER A 225 17.90 -1.50 -14.18
N LEU A 226 16.97 -1.58 -15.14
CA LEU A 226 17.12 -2.30 -16.43
C LEU A 226 17.43 -3.80 -16.31
N GLY A 227 17.13 -4.39 -15.15
CA GLY A 227 17.25 -5.81 -14.87
C GLY A 227 16.29 -6.61 -15.74
N SER A 228 16.75 -7.76 -16.19
CA SER A 228 15.91 -8.71 -16.94
C SER A 228 14.84 -9.35 -16.08
N GLU A 229 15.03 -9.40 -14.76
CA GLU A 229 14.06 -9.94 -13.80
C GLU A 229 12.83 -9.05 -13.72
N ASP A 230 13.00 -7.73 -13.55
CA ASP A 230 11.92 -6.75 -13.62
C ASP A 230 11.17 -6.81 -14.96
N LEU A 231 11.88 -6.93 -16.09
CA LEU A 231 11.21 -7.07 -17.38
C LEU A 231 10.33 -8.34 -17.44
N VAL A 232 10.79 -9.44 -16.83
CA VAL A 232 10.03 -10.70 -16.76
C VAL A 232 8.80 -10.53 -15.87
N ASP A 233 8.93 -9.85 -14.73
CA ASP A 233 7.82 -9.55 -13.83
C ASP A 233 6.74 -8.73 -14.55
N TRP A 234 7.13 -7.68 -15.29
CA TRP A 234 6.21 -6.91 -16.13
C TRP A 234 5.54 -7.77 -17.21
N GLN A 235 6.31 -8.60 -17.92
CA GLN A 235 5.77 -9.46 -18.98
C GLN A 235 4.76 -10.49 -18.46
N ILE A 236 5.01 -11.07 -17.28
CA ILE A 236 4.16 -12.09 -16.68
C ILE A 236 2.84 -11.47 -16.20
N ASN A 237 2.88 -10.24 -15.69
CA ASN A 237 1.74 -9.63 -15.02
C ASN A 237 1.03 -8.56 -15.86
N TYR A 238 1.50 -8.27 -17.09
CA TYR A 238 0.88 -7.27 -17.96
C TYR A 238 -0.63 -7.48 -18.13
N GLY A 239 -1.39 -6.44 -17.80
CA GLY A 239 -2.86 -6.45 -17.85
C GLY A 239 -3.55 -7.06 -16.64
N LEU A 240 -2.81 -7.44 -15.59
CA LEU A 240 -3.38 -7.76 -14.28
C LEU A 240 -3.58 -6.46 -13.48
N PRO A 241 -4.72 -6.27 -12.82
CA PRO A 241 -4.87 -5.27 -11.77
C PRO A 241 -4.53 -5.86 -10.39
N LEU A 242 -4.16 -5.02 -9.42
CA LEU A 242 -4.10 -5.41 -8.01
C LEU A 242 -5.45 -6.02 -7.59
N GLY A 243 -5.42 -7.29 -7.15
CA GLY A 243 -6.61 -7.99 -6.64
C GLY A 243 -7.55 -8.60 -7.69
N GLY A 244 -7.27 -8.50 -8.99
CA GLY A 244 -8.12 -9.09 -10.04
C GLY A 244 -7.50 -10.32 -10.71
N GLY A 245 -8.24 -11.43 -10.71
CA GLY A 245 -7.91 -12.61 -11.52
C GLY A 245 -7.85 -12.29 -13.02
N PRO A 246 -7.26 -13.18 -13.84
CA PRO A 246 -6.93 -12.89 -15.23
C PRO A 246 -8.16 -12.42 -16.01
N VAL A 247 -8.03 -11.25 -16.66
CA VAL A 247 -9.04 -10.76 -17.60
C VAL A 247 -9.12 -11.78 -18.73
N ILE A 248 -10.23 -12.53 -18.76
CA ILE A 248 -10.46 -13.56 -19.76
C ILE A 248 -10.32 -12.90 -21.13
N ALA A 249 -9.39 -13.42 -21.95
CA ALA A 249 -9.11 -12.90 -23.28
C ALA A 249 -10.41 -12.71 -24.07
N VAL A 250 -10.58 -11.51 -24.62
CA VAL A 250 -11.71 -11.16 -25.47
C VAL A 250 -11.71 -12.12 -26.68
N PRO A 251 -12.79 -12.88 -26.92
CA PRO A 251 -12.88 -13.73 -28.10
C PRO A 251 -12.73 -12.85 -29.35
N GLU A 252 -11.75 -13.16 -30.20
CA GLU A 252 -11.53 -12.40 -31.43
C GLU A 252 -12.82 -12.38 -32.28
N PRO A 253 -13.21 -11.22 -32.84
CA PRO A 253 -14.41 -11.13 -33.67
C PRO A 253 -14.26 -12.06 -34.88
N ALA A 254 -15.32 -12.82 -35.16
CA ALA A 254 -15.43 -13.81 -36.24
C ALA A 254 -15.41 -13.18 -37.65
N THR A 255 -14.36 -12.43 -37.98
CA THR A 255 -14.21 -11.66 -39.22
C THR A 255 -13.87 -12.55 -40.43
N ILE A 256 -13.61 -13.84 -40.21
CA ILE A 256 -13.27 -14.80 -41.27
C ILE A 256 -14.48 -15.20 -42.14
N TYR A 257 -15.72 -14.95 -41.73
CA TYR A 257 -16.89 -15.33 -42.54
C TYR A 257 -17.19 -14.41 -43.75
N PHE A 258 -16.56 -13.26 -43.88
CA PHE A 258 -16.87 -12.30 -44.97
C PHE A 258 -16.11 -12.52 -46.29
N LEU A 259 -15.18 -13.49 -46.37
CA LEU A 259 -14.36 -13.69 -47.59
C LEU A 259 -14.88 -14.75 -48.58
N VAL A 260 -16.02 -15.42 -48.33
CA VAL A 260 -16.50 -16.52 -49.21
C VAL A 260 -17.77 -16.19 -50.02
N ALA A 261 -18.43 -15.06 -49.81
CA ALA A 261 -19.66 -14.71 -50.53
C ALA A 261 -19.45 -13.72 -51.70
N VAL A 262 -18.62 -14.08 -52.69
CA VAL A 262 -18.68 -13.44 -54.01
C VAL A 262 -19.37 -14.41 -54.97
N PRO A 263 -20.62 -14.17 -55.40
CA PRO A 263 -21.27 -15.02 -56.38
C PRO A 263 -20.64 -14.76 -57.76
N LEU A 264 -20.15 -15.83 -58.38
CA LEU A 264 -19.68 -15.90 -59.76
C LEU A 264 -20.82 -15.58 -60.74
N PHE A 265 -21.16 -14.30 -60.92
CA PHE A 265 -21.93 -13.83 -62.07
C PHE A 265 -21.00 -13.43 -63.22
N PHE A 266 -20.30 -14.43 -63.78
CA PHE A 266 -19.76 -14.36 -65.13
C PHE A 266 -20.46 -15.40 -66.00
N ARG A 267 -21.71 -15.12 -66.40
CA ARG A 267 -22.24 -15.69 -67.64
C ARG A 267 -22.12 -14.66 -68.75
N ARG A 268 -21.15 -14.95 -69.62
CA ARG A 268 -20.78 -14.21 -70.82
C ARG A 268 -21.98 -13.92 -71.70
N ARG A 269 -22.05 -12.66 -72.15
CA ARG A 269 -22.87 -12.20 -73.27
C ARG A 269 -22.21 -12.67 -74.58
N LEU A 270 -22.84 -13.60 -75.28
CA LEU A 270 -22.66 -13.88 -76.71
C LEU A 270 -24.09 -13.84 -77.27
N GLY A 271 -24.50 -13.10 -78.29
CA GLY A 271 -23.84 -12.44 -79.40
C GLY A 271 -24.88 -12.51 -80.53
N ARG A 272 -25.32 -11.37 -81.06
CA ARG A 272 -26.34 -11.22 -82.14
C ARG A 272 -26.04 -12.08 -83.38
N ARG A 273 -27.05 -12.76 -83.93
CA ARG A 273 -27.68 -12.50 -85.24
C ARG A 273 -28.88 -13.41 -85.45
#